data_AF-A0A7R9YPH5-F1
#
_entry.id   AF-A0A7R9YPH5-F1
#
_cell.length_a   1.000
_cell.length_b   1.000
_cell.length_c   1.000
_cell.angle_alpha   90.00
_cell.angle_beta   90.00
_cell.angle_gamma   90.00
#
_symmetry.space_group_name_H-M   'P 1'
#
loop_
_entity.id
_entity.type
_entity.pdbx_description
1 polymer ?
#
loop_
_entity_poly.entity_id
_entity_poly.type
_entity_poly.pdbx_seq_one_letter_code
_entity_poly.pdbx_strand_id
1 'polypeptide(L)'
;AQQGSYAMASEYLRGLSPSAADLQLRLLGAGDGSGLADAVDFFAAQVGSRADYELTQALLARFFKIHSAAIRADAELSARCAALREEQRAAWSALEALFHEDLALLSFLSHMQG
;
A
#
# COMPACT_ATOMS: atom_id res chain seq x y z
N ALA A 1 -14.30 -11.94 -1.08
CA ALA A 1 -14.99 -11.61 0.19
C ALA A 1 -13.94 -11.52 1.31
N GLN A 2 -13.24 -10.38 1.41
CA GLN A 2 -12.22 -10.18 2.47
C GLN A 2 -12.13 -8.73 2.97
N GLN A 3 -12.86 -7.78 2.37
CA GLN A 3 -12.76 -6.35 2.69
C GLN A 3 -13.17 -6.02 4.14
N GLY A 4 -14.02 -6.84 4.77
CA GLY A 4 -14.35 -6.72 6.21
C GLY A 4 -13.36 -7.41 7.16
N SER A 5 -12.39 -8.18 6.65
CA SER A 5 -11.51 -9.03 7.47
C SER A 5 -10.25 -8.33 7.97
N TYR A 6 -9.87 -7.21 7.35
CA TYR A 6 -8.62 -6.51 7.64
C TYR A 6 -8.79 -5.24 8.48
N ALA A 7 -10.03 -4.88 8.85
CA ALA A 7 -10.31 -3.66 9.61
C ALA A 7 -9.54 -3.58 10.93
N MET A 8 -9.50 -4.69 11.69
CA MET A 8 -8.74 -4.77 12.94
C MET A 8 -7.23 -4.63 12.71
N ALA A 9 -6.71 -5.19 11.62
CA ALA A 9 -5.29 -5.07 11.27
C ALA A 9 -4.94 -3.61 10.90
N SER A 10 -5.77 -2.94 10.12
CA SER A 10 -5.58 -1.52 9.79
C SER A 10 -5.66 -0.63 11.02
N GLU A 11 -6.63 -0.88 11.91
CA GLU A 11 -6.78 -0.11 13.15
C GLU A 11 -5.59 -0.31 14.09
N TYR A 12 -5.14 -1.56 14.24
CA TYR A 12 -3.93 -1.87 14.98
C TYR A 12 -2.72 -1.14 14.42
N LEU A 13 -2.47 -1.20 13.11
CA LEU A 13 -1.33 -0.57 12.46
C LEU A 13 -1.36 0.97 12.58
N ARG A 14 -2.54 1.59 12.53
CA ARG A 14 -2.71 3.04 12.76
C ARG A 14 -2.30 3.48 14.18
N GLY A 15 -2.50 2.61 15.17
CA GLY A 15 -2.14 2.88 16.56
C GLY A 15 -0.65 2.70 16.89
N LEU A 16 0.15 2.16 15.96
CA LEU A 16 1.56 1.88 16.21
C LEU A 16 2.45 3.12 16.03
N SER A 17 3.46 3.22 16.88
CA SER A 17 4.60 4.09 16.59
C SER A 17 5.39 3.54 15.38
N PRO A 18 6.13 4.39 14.65
CA PRO A 18 6.93 3.94 13.51
C PRO A 18 7.88 2.77 13.82
N SER A 19 8.50 2.78 15.01
CA SER A 19 9.38 1.69 15.46
C SER A 19 8.62 0.39 15.75
N ALA A 20 7.41 0.49 16.33
CA ALA A 20 6.59 -0.68 16.58
C ALA A 20 6.07 -1.30 15.28
N ALA A 21 5.65 -0.46 14.32
CA ALA A 21 5.27 -0.91 12.98
C ALA A 21 6.44 -1.61 12.26
N ASP A 22 7.67 -1.08 12.35
CA ASP A 22 8.87 -1.71 11.79
C ASP A 22 9.09 -3.13 12.37
N LEU A 23 8.95 -3.26 13.68
CA LEU A 23 9.10 -4.54 14.36
C LEU A 23 8.05 -5.55 13.88
N GLN A 24 6.78 -5.15 13.83
CA GLN A 24 5.70 -6.02 13.34
C GLN A 24 5.96 -6.48 11.90
N LEU A 25 6.39 -5.58 11.02
CA LEU A 25 6.70 -5.95 9.63
C LEU A 25 7.85 -6.95 9.54
N ARG A 26 8.85 -6.88 10.42
CA ARG A 26 9.94 -7.87 10.45
C ARG A 26 9.48 -9.24 10.94
N LEU A 27 8.57 -9.27 11.92
CA LEU A 27 8.06 -10.51 12.51
C LEU A 27 7.21 -11.33 11.52
N LEU A 28 6.59 -10.70 10.51
CA LEU A 28 5.82 -11.40 9.47
C LEU A 28 6.64 -12.47 8.72
N GLY A 29 7.96 -12.29 8.61
CA GLY A 29 8.86 -13.23 7.94
C GLY A 29 9.52 -14.28 8.86
N ALA A 30 9.21 -14.28 10.15
CA ALA A 30 9.85 -15.17 11.13
C ALA A 30 9.23 -16.58 11.20
N GLY A 31 8.10 -16.80 10.52
CA GLY A 31 7.36 -18.07 10.51
C GLY A 31 7.58 -18.92 9.25
N ASP A 32 6.56 -19.68 8.89
CA ASP A 32 6.52 -20.60 7.72
C ASP A 32 6.34 -19.90 6.36
N GLY A 33 6.38 -18.56 6.33
CA GLY A 33 6.18 -17.76 5.11
C GLY A 33 4.72 -17.42 4.79
N SER A 34 3.73 -18.06 5.42
CA SER A 34 2.30 -17.75 5.22
C SER A 34 1.96 -16.29 5.52
N GLY A 35 2.58 -15.72 6.58
CA GLY A 35 2.37 -14.33 6.97
C GLY A 35 2.80 -13.30 5.93
N LEU A 36 3.70 -13.65 5.00
CA LEU A 36 4.06 -12.76 3.89
C LEU A 36 2.97 -12.73 2.81
N ALA A 37 2.35 -13.88 2.52
CA ALA A 37 1.25 -13.96 1.57
C ALA A 37 0.03 -13.17 2.08
N ASP A 38 -0.33 -13.38 3.35
CA ASP A 38 -1.43 -12.66 4.00
C ASP A 38 -1.17 -11.14 4.05
N ALA A 39 0.08 -10.73 4.25
CA ALA A 39 0.45 -9.32 4.22
C ALA A 39 0.30 -8.70 2.83
N VAL A 40 0.66 -9.41 1.76
CA VAL A 40 0.46 -8.94 0.38
C VAL A 40 -1.04 -8.78 0.07
N ASP A 41 -1.85 -9.75 0.47
CA ASP A 41 -3.31 -9.69 0.28
C ASP A 41 -3.94 -8.55 1.10
N PHE A 42 -3.46 -8.33 2.33
CA PHE A 42 -3.83 -7.17 3.15
C PHE A 42 -3.53 -5.86 2.44
N PHE A 43 -2.30 -5.68 1.94
CA PHE A 43 -1.91 -4.45 1.25
C PHE A 43 -2.71 -4.25 -0.04
N ALA A 44 -3.04 -5.31 -0.78
CA ALA A 44 -3.89 -5.20 -1.96
C ALA A 44 -5.29 -4.67 -1.61
N ALA A 45 -5.88 -5.17 -0.53
CA ALA A 45 -7.15 -4.67 -0.02
C ALA A 45 -7.06 -3.20 0.44
N GLN A 46 -5.99 -2.80 1.13
CA GLN A 46 -5.81 -1.42 1.58
C GLN A 46 -5.61 -0.44 0.41
N VAL A 47 -4.75 -0.77 -0.55
CA VAL A 47 -4.51 0.06 -1.74
C VAL A 47 -5.81 0.25 -2.53
N GLY A 48 -6.59 -0.81 -2.74
CA GLY A 48 -7.89 -0.73 -3.41
C GLY A 48 -8.91 0.12 -2.66
N SER A 49 -8.87 0.14 -1.33
CA SER A 49 -9.77 0.97 -0.50
C SER A 49 -9.47 2.47 -0.58
N ARG A 50 -8.26 2.85 -0.99
CA ARG A 50 -7.75 4.23 -1.02
C ARG A 50 -7.79 4.96 0.33
N ALA A 51 -8.04 4.26 1.43
CA ALA A 51 -7.99 4.79 2.79
C ALA A 51 -6.54 4.78 3.32
N ASP A 52 -6.20 5.77 4.15
CA ASP A 52 -4.87 5.90 4.78
C ASP A 52 -3.73 5.68 3.78
N TYR A 53 -3.86 6.24 2.58
CA TYR A 53 -3.01 5.91 1.44
C TYR A 53 -1.52 6.14 1.75
N GLU A 54 -1.18 7.26 2.38
CA GLU A 54 0.19 7.57 2.78
C GLU A 54 0.78 6.53 3.74
N LEU A 55 0.02 6.17 4.78
CA LEU A 55 0.44 5.14 5.74
C LEU A 55 0.60 3.79 5.05
N THR A 56 -0.36 3.40 4.23
CA THR A 56 -0.34 2.16 3.45
C THR A 56 0.89 2.10 2.55
N GLN A 57 1.19 3.17 1.81
CA GLN A 57 2.37 3.25 0.95
C GLN A 57 3.67 3.19 1.74
N ALA A 58 3.76 3.87 2.89
CA ALA A 58 4.94 3.85 3.74
C ALA A 58 5.22 2.45 4.30
N LEU A 59 4.18 1.78 4.81
CA LEU A 59 4.28 0.40 5.31
C LEU A 59 4.61 -0.58 4.19
N LEU A 60 3.99 -0.42 3.02
CA LEU A 60 4.23 -1.28 1.85
C LEU A 60 5.68 -1.16 1.34
N ALA A 61 6.19 0.07 1.21
CA ALA A 61 7.59 0.32 0.84
C ALA A 61 8.55 -0.32 1.84
N ARG A 62 8.23 -0.24 3.14
CA ARG A 62 9.05 -0.85 4.18
C ARG A 62 8.99 -2.37 4.13
N PHE A 63 7.80 -2.95 3.97
CA PHE A 63 7.56 -4.39 3.82
C PHE A 63 8.42 -4.97 2.69
N PHE A 64 8.36 -4.36 1.49
CA PHE A 64 9.18 -4.82 0.36
C PHE A 64 10.68 -4.70 0.65
N LYS A 65 11.12 -3.62 1.31
CA LYS A 65 12.53 -3.45 1.67
C LYS A 65 13.04 -4.55 2.61
N ILE A 66 12.19 -5.01 3.55
CA ILE A 66 12.53 -6.09 4.48
C ILE A 66 12.54 -7.44 3.75
N HIS A 67 11.50 -7.72 2.97
CA HIS A 67 11.21 -9.08 2.48
C HIS A 67 11.55 -9.31 1.00
N SER A 68 12.25 -8.38 0.35
CA SER A 68 12.52 -8.44 -1.09
C SER A 68 13.21 -9.73 -1.54
N ALA A 69 14.09 -10.30 -0.71
CA ALA A 69 14.78 -11.55 -1.01
C ALA A 69 13.83 -12.76 -0.96
N ALA A 70 12.99 -12.84 0.08
CA ALA A 70 11.99 -13.89 0.22
C ALA A 70 10.96 -13.84 -0.91
N ILE A 71 10.45 -12.65 -1.23
CA ILE A 71 9.48 -12.45 -2.32
C ILE A 71 10.05 -12.89 -3.67
N ARG A 72 11.33 -12.60 -3.96
CA ARG A 72 11.96 -13.02 -5.21
C ARG A 72 12.23 -14.52 -5.28
N ALA A 73 12.40 -15.19 -4.14
CA ALA A 73 12.66 -16.62 -4.09
C ALA A 73 11.38 -17.45 -4.27
N ASP A 74 10.21 -16.85 -4.03
CA ASP A 74 8.90 -17.50 -4.11
C ASP A 74 8.10 -16.97 -5.32
N ALA A 75 7.83 -17.86 -6.27
CA ALA A 75 7.10 -17.54 -7.50
C ALA A 75 5.64 -17.16 -7.24
N GLU A 76 5.00 -17.77 -6.24
CA GLU A 76 3.61 -17.47 -5.88
C GLU A 76 3.52 -16.07 -5.25
N LEU A 77 4.40 -15.76 -4.29
CA LEU A 77 4.47 -14.42 -3.69
C LEU A 77 4.79 -13.35 -4.74
N SER A 78 5.69 -13.64 -5.66
CA SER A 78 5.99 -12.74 -6.78
C SER A 78 4.77 -12.48 -7.66
N ALA A 79 3.96 -13.51 -7.96
CA ALA A 79 2.73 -13.35 -8.73
C ALA A 79 1.68 -12.50 -7.99
N ARG A 80 1.51 -12.70 -6.68
CA ARG A 80 0.62 -11.87 -5.84
C ARG A 80 1.09 -10.41 -5.79
N CYS A 81 2.39 -10.17 -5.68
CA CYS A 81 2.96 -8.83 -5.72
C CYS A 81 2.76 -8.15 -7.09
N ALA A 82 2.76 -8.92 -8.18
CA ALA A 82 2.44 -8.39 -9.51
C ALA A 82 0.98 -7.93 -9.59
N ALA A 83 0.04 -8.68 -9.02
CA ALA A 83 -1.36 -8.26 -8.94
C ALA A 83 -1.53 -6.99 -8.09
N LEU A 84 -0.88 -6.93 -6.92
CA LEU A 84 -0.85 -5.73 -6.07
C LEU A 84 -0.33 -4.50 -6.82
N ARG A 85 0.68 -4.67 -7.68
CA ARG A 85 1.23 -3.57 -8.48
C ARG A 85 0.20 -3.01 -9.47
N GLU A 86 -0.67 -3.84 -10.03
CA GLU A 86 -1.72 -3.34 -10.94
C GLU A 86 -2.77 -2.52 -10.18
N GLU A 87 -3.17 -2.95 -8.97
CA GLU A 87 -4.02 -2.13 -8.08
C GLU A 87 -3.35 -0.79 -7.72
N GLN A 88 -2.06 -0.83 -7.41
CA GLN A 88 -1.27 0.36 -7.13
C GLN A 88 -1.24 1.34 -8.32
N ARG A 89 -1.07 0.82 -9.54
CA ARG A 89 -1.07 1.61 -10.77
C ARG A 89 -2.43 2.25 -11.00
N ALA A 90 -3.51 1.50 -10.78
CA ALA A 90 -4.87 2.00 -10.92
C ALA A 90 -5.18 3.11 -9.91
N ALA A 91 -4.78 2.92 -8.64
CA ALA A 91 -4.92 3.93 -7.60
C ALA A 91 -4.11 5.21 -7.91
N TRP A 92 -2.86 5.05 -8.36
CA TRP A 92 -2.01 6.18 -8.74
C TRP A 92 -2.57 6.96 -9.94
N SER A 93 -3.02 6.27 -10.99
CA SER A 93 -3.59 6.92 -12.17
C SER A 93 -4.84 7.73 -11.83
N ALA A 94 -5.69 7.24 -10.92
CA ALA A 94 -6.84 8.00 -10.44
C ALA A 94 -6.43 9.26 -9.65
N LEU A 95 -5.39 9.16 -8.82
CA LEU A 95 -4.86 10.29 -8.05
C LEU A 95 -4.22 11.35 -8.97
N GLU A 96 -3.46 10.91 -9.97
CA GLU A 96 -2.82 11.77 -10.96
C GLU A 96 -3.85 12.55 -11.80
N ALA A 97 -4.95 11.90 -12.21
CA ALA A 97 -6.02 12.55 -12.93
C ALA A 97 -6.65 13.70 -12.14
N LEU A 98 -6.89 13.50 -10.83
CA LEU A 98 -7.43 14.53 -9.94
C LEU A 98 -6.47 15.72 -9.81
N PHE A 99 -5.18 15.45 -9.58
CA PHE A 99 -4.18 16.53 -9.51
C PHE A 99 -4.07 17.31 -10.81
N HIS A 100 -4.16 16.64 -11.95
CA HIS A 100 -4.11 17.29 -13.25
C HIS A 100 -5.29 18.26 -13.45
N GLU A 101 -6.50 17.84 -13.06
CA GLU A 101 -7.70 18.68 -13.11
C GLU A 101 -7.56 19.92 -12.21
N ASP A 102 -7.18 19.73 -10.95
CA ASP A 102 -7.01 20.82 -9.99
C ASP A 102 -5.94 21.82 -10.44
N LEU A 103 -4.79 21.33 -10.93
CA LEU A 103 -3.72 22.19 -11.45
C LEU A 103 -4.13 22.95 -12.71
N ALA A 104 -4.90 22.33 -13.60
CA ALA A 104 -5.43 23.01 -14.78
C ALA A 104 -6.39 24.14 -14.41
N LEU A 105 -7.29 23.90 -13.44
CA LEU A 105 -8.20 24.91 -12.92
C LEU A 105 -7.46 26.07 -12.23
N LEU A 106 -6.48 25.75 -11.37
CA LEU A 106 -5.66 26.75 -10.70
C LEU A 106 -4.87 27.60 -11.69
N SER A 107 -4.28 26.98 -12.71
CA SER A 107 -3.59 27.68 -13.80
C SER A 107 -4.55 28.61 -14.56
N PHE A 108 -5.75 28.14 -14.92
CA PHE A 108 -6.75 28.98 -15.58
C PHE A 108 -7.14 30.20 -14.71
N LEU A 109 -7.36 29.99 -13.41
CA LEU A 109 -7.71 31.07 -12.49
C LEU A 109 -6.57 32.07 -12.31
N SER A 110 -5.32 31.61 -12.21
CA SER A 110 -4.17 32.51 -12.07
C SER A 110 -3.96 33.40 -13.29
N HIS A 111 -4.28 32.91 -14.49
CA HIS A 111 -4.19 33.67 -15.74
C HIS A 111 -5.33 34.70 -15.93
N MET A 112 -6.43 34.61 -15.18
CA MET A 112 -7.51 35.61 -15.22
C MET A 112 -7.34 36.75 -14.18
N GLN A 113 -6.48 36.55 -13.18
CA GLN A 113 -6.25 37.49 -12.08
C GLN A 113 -5.01 38.39 -12.31
N GLY A 114 -4.35 38.28 -13.47
CA GLY A 114 -3.22 39.12 -13.89
C GLY A 114 -3.52 39.79 -15.24
#